data_AF-A0AAU4EV63-F1
#
_entry.id   AF-A0AAU4EV63-F1
#
_cell.length_a   1.000
_cell.length_b   1.000
_cell.length_c   1.000
_cell.angle_alpha   90.00
_cell.angle_beta   90.00
_cell.angle_gamma   90.00
#
_symmetry.space_group_name_H-M   'P 1'
#
loop_
_entity.id
_entity.type
_entity.pdbx_description
1 polymer ?
#
loop_
_entity_poly.entity_id
_entity_poly.type
_entity_poly.pdbx_seq_one_letter_code
_entity_poly.pdbx_strand_id
1 'polypeptide(L)'
;MYEPTEAEVDAAGLWLAKRGVEVARPTPLLALRLGARRAARPPGYWAWCFLVLVVVVVAGGVLQFLALWLHTPMGGVVFAAYAGVVVLVWLPVRWADRRAAALLGDRRLDVPRPPWRESLDGWYLASVLITFGGGALLAVAMCVTTSAWVWAVGWLGMLAIGALVVAVVLTGVVRRPVLAEDETSLMIDAVVRAEDPYVTLPALFALPVLFDPLTTGRQPHEFTPWLVGYVVLAFATLLVGRYRQYRRRLLPEGTYGVEVVVR
;
A
#
# COMPACT_ATOMS: atom_id res chain seq x y z
N MET A 1 -20.41 -20.69 -10.69
CA MET A 1 -20.13 -19.37 -11.30
C MET A 1 -20.23 -18.35 -10.17
N TYR A 2 -19.20 -17.53 -9.90
CA TYR A 2 -19.27 -16.56 -8.79
C TYR A 2 -19.89 -15.27 -9.30
N GLU A 3 -21.03 -14.88 -8.72
CA GLU A 3 -21.66 -13.60 -8.99
C GLU A 3 -21.12 -12.54 -8.01
N PRO A 4 -20.78 -11.33 -8.49
CA PRO A 4 -20.42 -10.23 -7.61
C PRO A 4 -21.58 -9.87 -6.68
N THR A 5 -21.27 -9.56 -5.44
CA THR A 5 -22.25 -9.05 -4.47
C THR A 5 -22.71 -7.64 -4.86
N GLU A 6 -23.92 -7.23 -4.45
CA GLU A 6 -24.42 -5.87 -4.69
C GLU A 6 -23.45 -4.79 -4.17
N ALA A 7 -22.85 -5.03 -2.99
CA ALA A 7 -21.84 -4.13 -2.43
C ALA A 7 -20.59 -3.98 -3.31
N GLU A 8 -20.17 -5.05 -4.01
CA GLU A 8 -19.05 -4.98 -4.98
C GLU A 8 -19.46 -4.19 -6.24
N VAL A 9 -20.70 -4.35 -6.70
CA VAL A 9 -21.28 -3.63 -7.85
C VAL A 9 -21.36 -2.13 -7.56
N ASP A 10 -21.94 -1.75 -6.41
CA ASP A 10 -22.09 -0.35 -6.00
C ASP A 10 -20.75 0.34 -5.80
N ALA A 11 -19.82 -0.36 -5.12
CA ALA A 11 -18.48 0.14 -4.87
C ALA A 11 -17.68 0.35 -6.17
N ALA A 12 -17.87 -0.52 -7.16
CA ALA A 12 -17.29 -0.38 -8.49
C ALA A 12 -17.92 0.81 -9.26
N GLY A 13 -19.25 0.95 -9.22
CA GLY A 13 -19.95 2.10 -9.80
C GLY A 13 -19.45 3.42 -9.22
N LEU A 14 -19.29 3.52 -7.90
CA LEU A 14 -18.70 4.70 -7.23
C LEU A 14 -17.23 4.95 -7.59
N TRP A 15 -16.47 3.91 -7.90
CA TRP A 15 -15.08 4.05 -8.35
C TRP A 15 -15.01 4.63 -9.77
N LEU A 16 -15.90 4.17 -10.66
CA LEU A 16 -16.04 4.64 -12.04
C LEU A 16 -16.60 6.07 -12.09
N ALA A 17 -17.65 6.37 -11.32
CA ALA A 17 -18.27 7.69 -11.26
C ALA A 17 -17.27 8.76 -10.80
N LYS A 18 -16.40 8.43 -9.83
CA LYS A 18 -15.31 9.32 -9.37
C LYS A 18 -14.30 9.65 -10.47
N ARG A 19 -14.29 8.91 -11.58
CA ARG A 19 -13.43 9.10 -12.76
C ARG A 19 -14.21 9.55 -14.00
N GLY A 20 -15.47 9.98 -13.82
CA GLY A 20 -16.29 10.55 -14.88
C GLY A 20 -17.03 9.51 -15.74
N VAL A 21 -17.09 8.25 -15.29
CA VAL A 21 -17.81 7.19 -16.01
C VAL A 21 -18.99 6.73 -15.17
N GLU A 22 -20.21 7.02 -15.61
CA GLU A 22 -21.45 6.54 -14.98
C GLU A 22 -21.92 5.26 -15.68
N VAL A 23 -22.17 4.22 -14.88
CA VAL A 23 -22.61 2.90 -15.39
C VAL A 23 -23.72 2.40 -14.48
N ALA A 24 -24.82 1.95 -15.05
CA ALA A 24 -25.93 1.37 -14.29
C ALA A 24 -25.51 0.05 -13.63
N ARG A 25 -24.73 -0.76 -14.34
CA ARG A 25 -24.17 -2.01 -13.82
C ARG A 25 -22.79 -2.29 -14.42
N PRO A 26 -21.71 -2.19 -13.62
CA PRO A 26 -20.36 -2.62 -14.03
C PRO A 26 -20.33 -4.10 -14.42
N THR A 27 -19.41 -4.47 -15.30
CA THR A 27 -19.20 -5.89 -15.64
C THR A 27 -18.78 -6.70 -14.40
N PRO A 28 -19.07 -8.02 -14.33
CA PRO A 28 -18.72 -8.82 -13.16
C PRO A 28 -17.24 -8.80 -12.79
N LEU A 29 -16.35 -8.76 -13.80
CA LEU A 29 -14.91 -8.63 -13.60
C LEU A 29 -14.57 -7.30 -12.90
N LEU A 30 -15.14 -6.19 -13.37
CA LEU A 30 -14.90 -4.86 -12.81
C LEU A 30 -15.49 -4.73 -11.41
N ALA A 31 -16.70 -5.26 -11.17
CA ALA A 31 -17.33 -5.29 -9.86
C ALA A 31 -16.42 -5.93 -8.80
N LEU A 32 -15.88 -7.12 -9.08
CA LEU A 32 -14.98 -7.82 -8.17
C LEU A 32 -13.70 -7.03 -7.86
N ARG A 33 -13.06 -6.50 -8.90
CA ARG A 33 -11.73 -5.87 -8.77
C ARG A 33 -11.83 -4.49 -8.13
N LEU A 34 -12.80 -3.68 -8.56
CA LEU A 34 -12.96 -2.31 -8.07
C LEU A 34 -13.67 -2.28 -6.71
N GLY A 35 -14.60 -3.22 -6.47
CA GLY A 35 -15.30 -3.35 -5.20
C GLY A 35 -14.34 -3.55 -4.02
N ALA A 36 -13.41 -4.50 -4.12
CA ALA A 36 -12.42 -4.76 -3.08
C ALA A 36 -11.53 -3.54 -2.78
N ARG A 37 -11.27 -2.69 -3.78
CA ARG A 37 -10.47 -1.45 -3.65
C ARG A 37 -11.24 -0.29 -3.03
N ARG A 38 -12.56 -0.39 -2.96
CA ARG A 38 -13.47 0.54 -2.27
C ARG A 38 -14.03 -0.05 -0.96
N ALA A 39 -13.34 -1.05 -0.41
CA ALA A 39 -13.66 -1.71 0.86
C ALA A 39 -14.92 -2.59 0.85
N ALA A 40 -15.35 -3.10 -0.31
CA ALA A 40 -16.25 -4.24 -0.33
C ALA A 40 -15.56 -5.43 0.36
N ARG A 41 -16.22 -6.01 1.36
CA ARG A 41 -15.61 -6.99 2.27
C ARG A 41 -15.90 -8.41 1.76
N PRO A 42 -14.87 -9.22 1.48
CA PRO A 42 -15.09 -10.59 1.07
C PRO A 42 -15.63 -11.47 2.22
N PRO A 43 -16.28 -12.61 1.92
CA PRO A 43 -16.59 -13.63 2.92
C PRO A 43 -15.34 -14.01 3.71
N GLY A 44 -15.45 -14.03 5.04
CA GLY A 44 -14.30 -14.32 5.92
C GLY A 44 -13.34 -13.15 6.16
N TYR A 45 -13.63 -11.94 5.64
CA TYR A 45 -12.85 -10.73 5.91
C TYR A 45 -12.60 -10.50 7.41
N TRP A 46 -13.63 -10.68 8.24
CA TRP A 46 -13.52 -10.47 9.68
C TRP A 46 -12.55 -11.42 10.38
N ALA A 47 -12.43 -12.67 9.92
CA ALA A 47 -11.45 -13.60 10.46
C ALA A 47 -10.02 -13.14 10.16
N TRP A 48 -9.76 -12.65 8.94
CA TRP A 48 -8.48 -12.03 8.59
C TRP A 48 -8.22 -10.74 9.37
N CYS A 49 -9.25 -9.90 9.55
CA CYS A 49 -9.14 -8.70 10.37
C CYS A 49 -8.75 -9.02 11.81
N PHE A 50 -9.39 -10.01 12.41
CA PHE A 50 -9.08 -10.47 13.74
C PHE A 50 -7.63 -11.02 13.81
N LEU A 51 -7.23 -11.85 12.85
CA LEU A 51 -5.87 -12.39 12.80
C LEU A 51 -4.81 -11.27 12.70
N VAL A 52 -4.99 -10.31 11.80
CA VAL A 52 -4.04 -9.19 11.66
C VAL A 52 -4.06 -8.32 12.91
N LEU A 53 -5.23 -8.07 13.51
CA LEU A 53 -5.32 -7.31 14.76
C LEU A 53 -4.53 -7.99 15.88
N VAL A 54 -4.67 -9.31 16.05
CA VAL A 54 -3.89 -10.09 17.03
C VAL A 54 -2.39 -9.94 16.75
N VAL A 55 -1.96 -10.11 15.49
CA VAL A 55 -0.55 -9.94 15.10
C VAL A 55 -0.05 -8.52 15.40
N VAL A 56 -0.84 -7.49 15.10
CA VAL A 56 -0.50 -6.08 15.36
C VAL A 56 -0.37 -5.81 16.86
N VAL A 57 -1.30 -6.30 17.67
CA VAL A 57 -1.29 -6.12 19.12
C VAL A 57 -0.07 -6.82 19.74
N VAL A 58 0.19 -8.07 19.34
CA VAL A 58 1.36 -8.82 19.82
C VAL A 58 2.66 -8.15 19.37
N ALA A 59 2.79 -7.79 18.10
CA ALA A 59 3.98 -7.12 17.57
C ALA A 59 4.21 -5.75 18.23
N GLY A 60 3.15 -4.96 18.39
CA GLY A 60 3.22 -3.67 19.09
C GLY A 60 3.63 -3.84 20.56
N GLY A 61 3.08 -4.84 21.26
CA GLY A 61 3.46 -5.17 22.63
C GLY A 61 4.93 -5.59 22.75
N VAL A 62 5.41 -6.44 21.84
CA VAL A 62 6.83 -6.86 21.78
C VAL A 62 7.73 -5.65 21.52
N LEU A 63 7.42 -4.81 20.53
CA LEU A 63 8.23 -3.62 20.22
C LEU A 63 8.22 -2.62 21.38
N GLN A 64 7.08 -2.42 22.05
CA GLN A 64 6.98 -1.57 23.23
C GLN A 64 7.79 -2.13 24.40
N PHE A 65 7.73 -3.45 24.62
CA PHE A 65 8.52 -4.12 25.65
C PHE A 65 10.01 -3.94 25.38
N LEU A 66 10.47 -4.15 24.14
CA LEU A 66 11.86 -3.91 23.74
C LEU A 66 12.26 -2.44 23.93
N ALA A 67 11.37 -1.48 23.64
CA ALA A 67 11.64 -0.06 23.84
C ALA A 67 11.82 0.30 25.32
N LEU A 68 11.07 -0.36 26.21
CA LEU A 68 11.17 -0.14 27.65
C LEU A 68 12.38 -0.85 28.27
N TRP A 69 12.70 -2.07 27.84
CA TRP A 69 13.77 -2.88 28.41
C TRP A 69 15.15 -2.61 27.79
N LEU A 70 15.21 -2.48 26.47
CA LEU A 70 16.45 -2.36 25.71
C LEU A 70 16.68 -0.93 25.18
N HIS A 71 15.83 0.04 25.53
CA HIS A 71 15.96 1.42 25.06
C HIS A 71 15.93 1.55 23.52
N THR A 72 15.19 0.66 22.84
CA THR A 72 14.89 0.80 21.40
C THR A 72 13.86 1.93 21.16
N PRO A 73 13.59 2.32 19.90
CA PRO A 73 12.68 3.42 19.61
C PRO A 73 11.25 3.19 20.12
N MET A 74 10.61 4.21 20.70
CA MET A 74 9.25 4.10 21.25
C MET A 74 8.14 4.09 20.19
N GLY A 75 8.45 4.42 18.94
CA GLY A 75 7.49 4.43 17.82
C GLY A 75 6.99 3.04 17.37
N GLY A 76 7.34 1.97 18.08
CA GLY A 76 7.04 0.58 17.72
C GLY A 76 5.55 0.26 17.55
N VAL A 77 4.69 0.80 18.40
CA VAL A 77 3.22 0.58 18.31
C VAL A 77 2.64 1.23 17.06
N VAL A 78 3.01 2.48 16.77
CA VAL A 78 2.58 3.21 15.57
C VAL A 78 3.04 2.49 14.31
N PHE A 79 4.29 2.01 14.32
CA PHE A 79 4.85 1.20 13.25
C PHE A 79 4.05 -0.09 13.01
N ALA A 80 3.79 -0.87 14.07
CA ALA A 80 3.05 -2.13 13.98
C ALA A 80 1.63 -1.92 13.48
N ALA A 81 0.94 -0.90 14.00
CA ALA A 81 -0.40 -0.52 13.56
C ALA A 81 -0.41 -0.19 12.07
N TYR A 82 0.54 0.62 11.61
CA TYR A 82 0.64 0.99 10.20
C TYR A 82 0.93 -0.21 9.28
N ALA A 83 1.90 -1.05 9.65
CA ALA A 83 2.19 -2.29 8.92
C ALA A 83 0.95 -3.18 8.80
N GLY A 84 0.18 -3.30 9.90
CA GLY A 84 -1.10 -4.01 9.92
C GLY A 84 -2.13 -3.44 8.97
N VAL A 85 -2.29 -2.11 8.94
CA VAL A 85 -3.20 -1.43 8.01
C VAL A 85 -2.82 -1.72 6.55
N VAL A 86 -1.54 -1.64 6.20
CA VAL A 86 -1.06 -1.97 4.83
C VAL A 86 -1.46 -3.40 4.44
N VAL A 87 -1.23 -4.37 5.33
CA VAL A 87 -1.61 -5.77 5.10
C VAL A 87 -3.14 -5.93 4.99
N LEU A 88 -3.91 -5.27 5.86
CA LEU A 88 -5.37 -5.33 5.88
C LEU A 88 -6.02 -4.75 4.63
N VAL A 89 -5.45 -3.69 4.07
CA VAL A 89 -5.94 -3.09 2.82
C VAL A 89 -5.54 -3.94 1.62
N TRP A 90 -4.34 -4.53 1.63
CA TRP A 90 -3.82 -5.29 0.50
C TRP A 90 -4.42 -6.69 0.36
N LEU A 91 -4.69 -7.40 1.46
CA LEU A 91 -5.18 -8.79 1.41
C LEU A 91 -6.51 -8.95 0.65
N PRO A 92 -7.56 -8.11 0.88
CA PRO A 92 -8.80 -8.19 0.11
C PRO A 92 -8.57 -7.97 -1.38
N VAL A 93 -7.72 -7.00 -1.74
CA VAL A 93 -7.36 -6.72 -3.13
C VAL A 93 -6.68 -7.93 -3.78
N ARG A 94 -5.73 -8.55 -3.08
CA ARG A 94 -5.05 -9.76 -3.56
C ARG A 94 -6.01 -10.92 -3.75
N TRP A 95 -6.97 -11.09 -2.83
CA TRP A 95 -7.96 -12.15 -2.91
C TRP A 95 -8.92 -11.93 -4.08
N ALA A 96 -9.43 -10.72 -4.24
CA ALA A 96 -10.28 -10.35 -5.38
C ALA A 96 -9.55 -10.54 -6.72
N ASP A 97 -8.29 -10.13 -6.83
CA ASP A 97 -7.50 -10.32 -8.05
C ASP A 97 -7.28 -11.82 -8.36
N ARG A 98 -7.11 -12.70 -7.36
CA ARG A 98 -7.06 -14.16 -7.57
C ARG A 98 -8.39 -14.73 -8.06
N ARG A 99 -9.51 -14.23 -7.53
CA ARG A 99 -10.85 -14.66 -7.96
C ARG A 99 -11.19 -14.19 -9.36
N ALA A 100 -10.82 -12.96 -9.69
CA ALA A 100 -10.92 -12.44 -11.05
C ALA A 100 -10.11 -13.29 -12.03
N ALA A 101 -8.88 -13.70 -11.67
CA ALA A 101 -8.09 -14.62 -12.48
C ALA A 101 -8.80 -15.96 -12.70
N ALA A 102 -9.38 -16.54 -11.66
CA ALA A 102 -10.12 -17.80 -11.75
C ALA A 102 -11.42 -17.67 -12.56
N LEU A 103 -12.10 -16.52 -12.51
CA LEU A 103 -13.33 -16.25 -13.26
C LEU A 103 -13.07 -16.05 -14.76
N LEU A 104 -11.94 -15.45 -15.11
CA LEU A 104 -11.55 -15.25 -16.51
C LEU A 104 -11.20 -16.58 -17.19
N GLY A 105 -10.40 -17.43 -16.53
CA GLY A 105 -9.93 -18.68 -17.15
C GLY A 105 -9.32 -18.40 -18.53
N ASP A 106 -9.81 -19.10 -19.55
CA ASP A 106 -9.36 -18.98 -20.94
C ASP A 106 -9.89 -17.72 -21.66
N ARG A 107 -10.85 -16.98 -21.08
CA ARG A 107 -11.38 -15.72 -21.65
C ARG A 107 -10.45 -14.52 -21.43
N ARG A 108 -9.35 -14.73 -20.74
CA ARG A 108 -8.36 -13.70 -20.45
C ARG A 108 -7.64 -13.30 -21.75
N LEU A 109 -7.49 -11.99 -21.99
CA LEU A 109 -6.67 -11.51 -23.09
C LEU A 109 -5.23 -12.01 -22.96
N ASP A 110 -4.69 -12.56 -24.06
CA ASP A 110 -3.30 -13.00 -24.15
C ASP A 110 -2.38 -11.80 -24.41
N VAL A 111 -2.26 -10.95 -23.38
CA VAL A 111 -1.41 -9.76 -23.40
C VAL A 111 -0.23 -9.99 -22.47
N PRO A 112 1.03 -9.73 -22.92
CA PRO A 112 2.20 -9.86 -22.08
C PRO A 112 2.10 -8.92 -20.89
N ARG A 113 2.69 -9.34 -19.76
CA ARG A 113 2.68 -8.51 -18.56
C ARG A 113 3.48 -7.23 -18.79
N PRO A 114 2.97 -6.05 -18.39
CA PRO A 114 3.75 -4.83 -18.48
C PRO A 114 5.03 -4.93 -17.62
N PRO A 115 6.12 -4.28 -18.06
CA PRO A 115 7.34 -4.19 -17.26
C PRO A 115 7.05 -3.49 -15.94
N TRP A 116 7.79 -3.87 -14.89
CA TRP A 116 7.58 -3.33 -13.54
C TRP A 116 7.71 -1.80 -13.46
N ARG A 117 8.51 -1.20 -14.35
CA ARG A 117 8.72 0.25 -14.44
C ARG A 117 7.47 1.02 -14.87
N GLU A 118 6.57 0.40 -15.62
CA GLU A 118 5.28 1.02 -15.98
C GLU A 118 4.31 1.00 -14.81
N SER A 119 4.45 0.01 -13.91
CA SER A 119 3.62 -0.11 -12.72
C SER A 119 4.10 0.77 -11.56
N LEU A 120 5.41 1.08 -11.50
CA LEU A 120 6.03 1.84 -10.43
C LEU A 120 6.51 3.20 -10.95
N ASP A 121 5.83 4.26 -10.54
CA ASP A 121 6.28 5.64 -10.81
C ASP A 121 7.66 5.90 -10.18
N GLY A 122 8.50 6.67 -10.86
CA GLY A 122 9.85 7.00 -10.38
C GLY A 122 9.81 7.71 -9.02
N TRP A 123 8.79 8.53 -8.77
CA TRP A 123 8.61 9.20 -7.48
C TRP A 123 8.21 8.25 -6.36
N TYR A 124 7.41 7.22 -6.67
CA TYR A 124 7.10 6.17 -5.70
C TYR A 124 8.37 5.40 -5.31
N LEU A 125 9.20 5.03 -6.30
CA LEU A 125 10.49 4.38 -6.04
C LEU A 125 11.43 5.27 -5.23
N ALA A 126 11.49 6.57 -5.53
CA ALA A 126 12.26 7.52 -4.75
C ALA A 126 11.78 7.53 -3.29
N SER A 127 10.47 7.55 -3.03
CA SER A 127 9.93 7.49 -1.68
C SER A 127 10.30 6.19 -0.96
N VAL A 128 10.24 5.03 -1.63
CA VAL A 128 10.70 3.75 -1.07
C VAL A 128 12.20 3.81 -0.72
N LEU A 129 13.04 4.27 -1.64
CA LEU A 129 14.49 4.36 -1.46
C LEU A 129 14.87 5.33 -0.35
N ILE A 130 14.23 6.50 -0.27
CA ILE A 130 14.46 7.46 0.79
C ILE A 130 14.03 6.86 2.12
N THR A 131 12.81 6.33 2.21
CA THR A 131 12.25 5.77 3.45
C THR A 131 13.16 4.68 4.02
N PHE A 132 13.47 3.65 3.24
CA PHE A 132 14.20 2.48 3.75
C PHE A 132 15.71 2.62 3.60
N GLY A 133 16.19 3.06 2.45
CA GLY A 133 17.62 3.28 2.21
C GLY A 133 18.17 4.48 2.98
N GLY A 134 17.51 5.63 2.89
CA GLY A 134 17.88 6.82 3.66
C GLY A 134 17.77 6.61 5.17
N GLY A 135 16.70 5.95 5.63
CA GLY A 135 16.55 5.57 7.03
C GLY A 135 17.65 4.62 7.51
N ALA A 136 17.99 3.60 6.72
CA ALA A 136 19.05 2.65 7.07
C ALA A 136 20.43 3.33 7.13
N LEU A 137 20.73 4.22 6.18
CA LEU A 137 21.97 5.01 6.20
C LEU A 137 22.07 5.88 7.46
N LEU A 138 20.98 6.54 7.86
CA LEU A 138 20.93 7.31 9.10
C LEU A 138 21.11 6.43 10.34
N ALA A 139 20.45 5.27 10.40
CA ALA A 139 20.61 4.34 11.51
C ALA A 139 22.07 3.85 11.63
N VAL A 140 22.70 3.48 10.50
CA VAL A 140 24.11 3.07 10.47
C VAL A 140 25.02 4.22 10.90
N ALA A 141 24.78 5.44 10.42
CA ALA A 141 25.54 6.61 10.84
C ALA A 141 25.46 6.82 12.36
N MET A 142 24.27 6.72 12.96
CA MET A 142 24.09 6.81 14.41
C MET A 142 24.82 5.69 15.17
N CYS A 143 24.79 4.45 14.66
CA CYS A 143 25.53 3.33 15.25
C CYS A 143 27.03 3.57 15.32
N VAL A 144 27.61 4.24 14.30
CA VAL A 144 29.06 4.46 14.20
C VAL A 144 29.50 5.72 14.93
N THR A 145 28.66 6.75 14.99
CA THR A 145 29.04 8.09 15.47
C THR A 145 28.57 8.40 16.89
N THR A 146 27.65 7.60 17.45
CA THR A 146 27.04 7.86 18.75
C THR A 146 27.05 6.62 19.65
N SER A 147 26.84 6.81 20.95
CA SER A 147 26.66 5.71 21.90
C SER A 147 25.26 5.08 21.85
N ALA A 148 24.32 5.61 21.06
CA ALA A 148 22.93 5.16 20.96
C ALA A 148 22.73 3.98 19.99
N TRP A 149 23.70 3.05 19.94
CA TRP A 149 23.71 1.95 18.99
C TRP A 149 22.49 1.02 19.14
N VAL A 150 22.00 0.79 20.37
CA VAL A 150 20.82 -0.06 20.60
C VAL A 150 19.56 0.54 19.98
N TRP A 151 19.39 1.86 20.15
CA TRP A 151 18.28 2.60 19.56
C TRP A 151 18.35 2.53 18.03
N ALA A 152 19.53 2.76 17.47
CA ALA A 152 19.74 2.74 16.02
C ALA A 152 19.54 1.36 15.40
N VAL A 153 20.01 0.29 16.06
CA VAL A 153 19.76 -1.10 15.63
C VAL A 153 18.27 -1.44 15.73
N GLY A 154 17.58 -1.01 16.79
CA GLY A 154 16.13 -1.18 16.93
C GLY A 154 15.37 -0.51 15.78
N TRP A 155 15.73 0.73 15.44
CA TRP A 155 15.14 1.45 14.31
C TRP A 155 15.44 0.77 12.97
N LEU A 156 16.68 0.31 12.76
CA LEU A 156 17.07 -0.44 11.56
C LEU A 156 16.24 -1.73 11.42
N GLY A 157 16.00 -2.45 12.51
CA GLY A 157 15.12 -3.62 12.54
C GLY A 157 13.68 -3.29 12.11
N MET A 158 13.12 -2.19 12.60
CA MET A 158 11.80 -1.70 12.16
C MET A 158 11.80 -1.36 10.67
N LEU A 159 12.80 -0.65 10.17
CA LEU A 159 12.93 -0.34 8.74
C LEU A 159 13.00 -1.60 7.88
N ALA A 160 13.75 -2.62 8.31
CA ALA A 160 13.85 -3.90 7.61
C ALA A 160 12.49 -4.62 7.53
N ILE A 161 11.73 -4.65 8.63
CA ILE A 161 10.37 -5.23 8.65
C ILE A 161 9.43 -4.43 7.73
N GLY A 162 9.48 -3.09 7.77
CA GLY A 162 8.68 -2.23 6.91
C GLY A 162 9.00 -2.45 5.43
N ALA A 163 10.29 -2.53 5.09
CA ALA A 163 10.75 -2.83 3.75
C ALA A 163 10.26 -4.20 3.27
N LEU A 164 10.27 -5.22 4.14
CA LEU A 164 9.72 -6.54 3.84
C LEU A 164 8.22 -6.49 3.53
N VAL A 165 7.44 -5.79 4.36
CA VAL A 165 5.99 -5.61 4.14
C VAL A 165 5.74 -4.96 2.77
N VAL A 166 6.44 -3.85 2.48
CA VAL A 166 6.33 -3.16 1.18
C VAL A 166 6.76 -4.07 0.03
N ALA A 167 7.87 -4.79 0.17
CA ALA A 167 8.38 -5.69 -0.86
C ALA A 167 7.39 -6.83 -1.19
N VAL A 168 6.72 -7.41 -0.18
CA VAL A 168 5.69 -8.43 -0.37
C VAL A 168 4.51 -7.87 -1.18
N VAL A 169 4.02 -6.68 -0.83
CA VAL A 169 2.94 -6.01 -1.55
C VAL A 169 3.34 -5.71 -2.98
N LEU A 170 4.50 -5.08 -3.18
CA LEU A 170 5.03 -4.74 -4.50
C LEU A 170 5.27 -5.96 -5.37
N THR A 171 5.80 -7.04 -4.80
CA THR A 171 5.94 -8.31 -5.52
C THR A 171 4.59 -8.83 -5.99
N GLY A 172 3.55 -8.70 -5.17
CA GLY A 172 2.18 -9.05 -5.56
C GLY A 172 1.64 -8.21 -6.72
N VAL A 173 1.85 -6.89 -6.69
CA VAL A 173 1.42 -5.97 -7.75
C VAL A 173 2.18 -6.23 -9.05
N VAL A 174 3.51 -6.28 -8.95
CA VAL A 174 4.40 -6.47 -10.08
C VAL A 174 4.13 -7.84 -10.69
N ARG A 175 4.06 -8.92 -9.92
CA ARG A 175 3.84 -10.28 -10.44
C ARG A 175 2.40 -10.59 -10.86
N ARG A 176 1.45 -9.67 -10.71
CA ARG A 176 0.05 -9.92 -11.06
C ARG A 176 -0.10 -10.13 -12.58
N PRO A 177 -0.80 -11.19 -13.03
CA PRO A 177 -1.22 -11.31 -14.43
C PRO A 177 -2.08 -10.12 -14.89
N VAL A 178 -2.15 -9.87 -16.19
CA VAL A 178 -3.07 -8.88 -16.78
C VAL A 178 -4.50 -9.40 -16.66
N LEU A 179 -5.36 -8.76 -15.88
CA LEU A 179 -6.72 -9.25 -15.63
C LEU A 179 -7.73 -8.45 -16.47
N ALA A 180 -7.87 -8.83 -17.75
CA ALA A 180 -8.74 -8.18 -18.72
C ALA A 180 -9.43 -9.21 -19.63
N GLU A 181 -10.71 -8.96 -19.94
CA GLU A 181 -11.53 -9.71 -20.92
C GLU A 181 -11.63 -8.96 -22.25
N ASP A 182 -11.60 -7.62 -22.20
CA ASP A 182 -11.70 -6.70 -23.33
C ASP A 182 -10.72 -5.52 -23.18
N GLU A 183 -10.64 -4.68 -24.21
CA GLU A 183 -9.78 -3.49 -24.24
C GLU A 183 -10.08 -2.53 -23.07
N THR A 184 -11.36 -2.39 -22.71
CA THR A 184 -11.79 -1.50 -21.62
C THR A 184 -11.28 -1.99 -20.25
N SER A 185 -11.35 -3.30 -20.02
CA SER A 185 -10.83 -3.97 -18.84
C SER A 185 -9.30 -3.92 -18.79
N LEU A 186 -8.63 -3.93 -19.96
CA LEU A 186 -7.18 -3.75 -20.08
C LEU A 186 -6.76 -2.35 -19.62
N MET A 187 -7.49 -1.32 -20.02
CA MET A 187 -7.25 0.06 -19.60
C MET A 187 -7.45 0.23 -18.09
N ILE A 188 -8.49 -0.40 -17.52
CA ILE A 188 -8.70 -0.41 -16.06
C ILE A 188 -7.58 -1.18 -15.35
N ASP A 189 -7.10 -2.31 -15.89
CA ASP A 189 -5.97 -3.04 -15.28
C ASP A 189 -4.74 -2.15 -15.19
N ALA A 190 -4.44 -1.37 -16.23
CA ALA A 190 -3.31 -0.44 -16.26
C ALA A 190 -3.44 0.64 -15.17
N VAL A 191 -4.61 1.30 -15.07
CA VAL A 191 -4.87 2.34 -14.06
C VAL A 191 -4.74 1.77 -12.64
N VAL A 192 -5.40 0.65 -12.39
CA VAL A 192 -5.38 -0.02 -11.09
C VAL A 192 -3.97 -0.49 -10.71
N ARG A 193 -3.22 -1.04 -11.67
CA ARG A 193 -1.84 -1.50 -11.44
C ARG A 193 -0.90 -0.36 -11.06
N ALA A 194 -1.12 0.84 -11.60
CA ALA A 194 -0.38 2.04 -11.19
C ALA A 194 -0.80 2.54 -9.80
N GLU A 195 -2.05 2.36 -9.39
CA GLU A 195 -2.59 2.78 -8.10
C GLU A 195 -2.24 1.86 -6.93
N ASP A 196 -2.20 0.54 -7.16
CA ASP A 196 -2.01 -0.47 -6.12
C ASP A 196 -0.71 -0.29 -5.28
N PRO A 197 0.46 0.10 -5.84
CA PRO A 197 1.67 0.37 -5.04
C PRO A 197 1.45 1.38 -3.92
N TYR A 198 0.61 2.40 -4.17
CA TYR A 198 0.34 3.49 -3.23
C TYR A 198 -0.52 3.08 -2.03
N VAL A 199 -1.01 1.83 -1.97
CA VAL A 199 -1.60 1.27 -0.74
C VAL A 199 -0.57 1.22 0.39
N THR A 200 0.71 1.06 0.06
CA THR A 200 1.78 0.90 1.05
C THR A 200 2.29 2.20 1.65
N LEU A 201 1.96 3.36 1.04
CA LEU A 201 2.42 4.72 1.39
C LEU A 201 3.77 4.72 2.15
N PRO A 202 4.89 4.35 1.49
CA PRO A 202 6.14 3.98 2.16
C PRO A 202 6.63 5.03 3.17
N ALA A 203 6.45 6.33 2.88
CA ALA A 203 6.83 7.41 3.79
C ALA A 203 6.21 7.34 5.19
N LEU A 204 5.06 6.67 5.38
CA LEU A 204 4.48 6.49 6.70
C LEU A 204 5.34 5.58 7.61
N PHE A 205 6.18 4.70 7.04
CA PHE A 205 7.18 3.95 7.80
C PHE A 205 8.34 4.82 8.31
N ALA A 206 8.49 6.05 7.82
CA ALA A 206 9.48 7.01 8.31
C ALA A 206 9.03 7.71 9.60
N LEU A 207 7.71 7.84 9.84
CA LEU A 207 7.17 8.58 10.99
C LEU A 207 7.58 8.07 12.38
N PRO A 208 7.66 6.75 12.65
CA PRO A 208 7.96 6.24 13.99
C PRO A 208 9.23 6.82 14.62
N VAL A 209 10.20 7.22 13.79
CA VAL A 209 11.47 7.80 14.26
C VAL A 209 11.30 9.16 14.93
N LEU A 210 10.22 9.89 14.63
CA LEU A 210 9.92 11.20 15.23
C LEU A 210 9.22 11.09 16.59
N PHE A 211 8.83 9.89 17.01
CA PHE A 211 8.14 9.72 18.28
C PHE A 211 9.05 10.06 19.47
N ASP A 212 10.29 9.58 19.48
CA ASP A 212 11.23 9.85 20.57
C ASP A 212 11.60 11.34 20.69
N PRO A 213 11.91 12.07 19.59
CA PRO A 213 12.12 13.52 19.67
C PRO A 213 10.98 14.32 20.27
N LEU A 214 9.74 13.84 20.10
CA LEU A 214 8.55 14.53 20.58
C LEU A 214 8.14 14.12 22.01
N THR A 215 8.62 12.98 22.51
CA THR A 215 8.11 12.39 23.76
C THR A 215 9.16 12.07 24.80
N THR A 216 10.32 11.52 24.41
CA THR A 216 11.29 10.93 25.37
C THR A 216 12.69 11.52 25.28
N GLY A 217 13.09 12.05 24.11
CA GLY A 217 14.44 12.53 23.87
C GLY A 217 15.51 11.43 23.85
N ARG A 218 15.13 10.16 23.62
CA ARG A 218 16.07 9.01 23.66
C ARG A 218 17.04 8.94 22.48
N GLN A 219 16.69 9.58 21.37
CA GLN A 219 17.56 9.65 20.20
C GLN A 219 18.74 10.62 20.45
N PRO A 220 19.88 10.43 19.78
CA PRO A 220 20.96 11.42 19.80
C PRO A 220 20.46 12.79 19.34
N HIS A 221 20.58 13.81 20.21
CA HIS A 221 20.01 15.13 19.94
C HIS A 221 20.57 15.77 18.66
N GLU A 222 21.86 15.56 18.38
CA GLU A 222 22.53 15.99 17.15
C GLU A 222 21.93 15.42 15.86
N PHE A 223 21.24 14.27 15.93
CA PHE A 223 20.57 13.66 14.79
C PHE A 223 19.13 14.14 14.57
N THR A 224 18.54 14.86 15.52
CA THR A 224 17.15 15.37 15.43
C THR A 224 16.85 16.13 14.13
N PRO A 225 17.66 17.13 13.69
CA PRO A 225 17.37 17.84 12.44
C PRO A 225 17.45 16.92 11.22
N TRP A 226 18.36 15.93 11.22
CA TRP A 226 18.50 14.95 10.15
C TRP A 226 17.30 14.01 10.07
N LEU A 227 16.77 13.57 11.22
CA LEU A 227 15.54 12.76 11.29
C LEU A 227 14.34 13.52 10.74
N VAL A 228 14.17 14.79 11.10
CA VAL A 228 13.09 15.64 10.57
C VAL A 228 13.24 15.82 9.06
N GLY A 229 14.44 16.18 8.59
CA GLY A 229 14.72 16.33 7.16
C GLY A 229 14.46 15.05 6.36
N TYR A 230 14.83 13.89 6.90
CA TYR A 230 14.56 12.58 6.33
C TYR A 230 13.06 12.31 6.17
N VAL A 231 12.26 12.54 7.23
CA VAL A 231 10.81 12.33 7.15
C VAL A 231 10.19 13.29 6.14
N VAL A 232 10.54 14.58 6.18
CA VAL A 232 10.04 15.57 5.23
C VAL A 232 10.35 15.15 3.79
N LEU A 233 11.56 14.68 3.51
CA LEU A 233 11.97 14.22 2.19
C LEU A 233 11.21 12.96 1.73
N ALA A 234 11.01 11.99 2.62
CA ALA A 234 10.23 10.78 2.35
C ALA A 234 8.78 11.12 1.97
N PHE A 235 8.16 12.06 2.69
CA PHE A 235 6.80 12.52 2.41
C PHE A 235 6.73 13.37 1.15
N ALA A 236 7.66 14.29 0.94
CA ALA A 236 7.68 15.14 -0.25
C ALA A 236 7.69 14.29 -1.52
N THR A 237 8.55 13.27 -1.58
CA THR A 237 8.61 12.36 -2.73
C THR A 237 7.35 11.52 -2.91
N LEU A 238 6.75 11.04 -1.81
CA LEU A 238 5.46 10.34 -1.86
C LEU A 238 4.33 11.24 -2.39
N LEU A 239 4.24 12.47 -1.88
CA LEU A 239 3.20 13.43 -2.23
C LEU A 239 3.31 13.86 -3.69
N VAL A 240 4.53 14.10 -4.18
CA VAL A 240 4.77 14.40 -5.61
C VAL A 240 4.31 13.23 -6.48
N GLY A 241 4.70 12.00 -6.15
CA GLY A 241 4.24 10.81 -6.88
C GLY A 241 2.72 10.67 -6.87
N ARG A 242 2.11 10.83 -5.70
CA ARG A 242 0.66 10.76 -5.53
C ARG A 242 -0.08 11.84 -6.30
N TYR A 243 0.45 13.06 -6.34
CA TYR A 243 -0.11 14.17 -7.10
C TYR A 243 0.00 13.94 -8.61
N ARG A 244 1.15 13.46 -9.11
CA ARG A 244 1.31 13.12 -10.54
C ARG A 244 0.37 12.00 -10.96
N GLN A 245 0.21 10.98 -10.10
CA GLN A 245 -0.77 9.93 -10.33
C GLN A 245 -2.20 10.47 -10.32
N TYR A 246 -2.55 11.34 -9.37
CA TYR A 246 -3.86 11.99 -9.31
C TYR A 246 -4.20 12.69 -10.62
N ARG A 247 -3.22 13.34 -11.26
CA ARG A 247 -3.41 14.03 -12.54
C ARG A 247 -3.69 13.08 -13.72
N ARG A 248 -3.37 11.79 -13.60
CA ARG A 248 -3.59 10.75 -14.62
C ARG A 248 -4.91 9.97 -14.45
N ARG A 249 -5.90 10.55 -13.74
CA ARG A 249 -7.13 9.86 -13.33
C ARG A 249 -8.16 9.61 -14.43
N LEU A 250 -8.01 10.24 -15.59
CA LEU A 250 -9.01 10.15 -16.64
C LEU A 250 -9.01 8.73 -17.22
N LEU A 251 -10.18 8.10 -17.17
CA LEU A 251 -10.44 6.88 -17.92
C LEU A 251 -10.62 7.28 -19.39
N PRO A 252 -10.02 6.58 -20.35
CA PRO A 252 -10.28 6.83 -21.75
C PRO A 252 -11.70 6.35 -22.13
N GLU A 253 -12.19 6.73 -23.31
CA GLU A 253 -13.53 6.33 -23.75
C GLU A 253 -13.62 4.80 -23.93
N GLY A 254 -14.72 4.18 -23.50
CA GLY A 254 -14.90 2.73 -23.53
C GLY A 254 -16.23 2.27 -22.93
N THR A 255 -16.58 1.00 -23.13
CA THR A 255 -17.82 0.40 -22.61
C THR A 255 -17.55 -0.30 -21.28
N TYR A 256 -17.91 0.36 -20.18
CA TYR A 256 -17.59 -0.09 -18.81
C TYR A 256 -18.70 -0.95 -18.16
N GLY A 257 -19.81 -1.14 -18.86
CA GLY A 257 -20.98 -1.92 -18.44
C GLY A 257 -22.24 -1.41 -19.13
N VAL A 258 -23.41 -1.65 -18.52
CA VAL A 258 -24.69 -1.16 -19.06
C VAL A 258 -24.80 0.35 -18.77
N GLU A 259 -24.95 1.15 -19.82
CA GLU A 259 -25.13 2.60 -19.70
C GLU A 259 -26.43 2.96 -18.97
N VAL A 260 -26.40 4.06 -18.23
CA VAL A 260 -27.62 4.62 -17.63
C VAL A 260 -28.45 5.20 -18.77
N VAL A 261 -29.55 4.54 -19.12
CA VAL A 261 -30.54 5.13 -20.03
C VAL A 261 -31.23 6.27 -19.28
N VAL A 262 -30.74 7.50 -19.47
CA VAL A 262 -31.43 8.70 -18.99
C VAL A 262 -32.73 8.80 -19.78
N ARG A 263 -33.85 8.51 -19.11
CA ARG A 263 -35.20 8.77 -19.62
C ARG A 263 -35.62 10.19 -19.31
#